data_AF-A0A239BR08-F1
#
_entry.id   AF-A0A239BR08-F1
#
_cell.length_a   1.000
_cell.length_b   1.000
_cell.length_c   1.000
_cell.angle_alpha   90.00
_cell.angle_beta   90.00
_cell.angle_gamma   90.00
#
_symmetry.space_group_name_H-M   'P 1'
#
loop_
_entity.id
_entity.type
_entity.pdbx_description
1 polymer ?
#
loop_
_entity_poly.entity_id
_entity_poly.type
_entity_poly.pdbx_seq_one_letter_code
_entity_poly.pdbx_strand_id
1 'polypeptide(L)' 'MKTVMTLDKGRLQPLLWSVVAAWRTGDSDQQRHTDALDEFLGDITVEEVALGLLEEIRQLSAQVRVAEQHLQEVAHG' A
#
# COMPACT_ATOMS: atom_id res chain seq x y z
N MET A 1 -3.39 7.44 -16.76
CA MET A 1 -2.71 7.40 -15.45
C MET A 1 -3.41 6.37 -14.57
N LYS A 2 -2.72 5.30 -14.17
CA LYS A 2 -3.19 4.42 -13.09
C LYS A 2 -3.07 5.22 -11.79
N THR A 3 -4.15 5.32 -11.02
CA THR A 3 -4.07 5.89 -9.67
C THR A 3 -3.53 4.80 -8.74
N VAL A 4 -2.61 5.15 -7.82
CA VAL A 4 -2.07 4.22 -6.80
C VAL A 4 -3.17 3.41 -6.11
N MET A 5 -4.32 4.04 -5.87
CA MET A 5 -5.53 3.45 -5.26
C MET A 5 -6.16 2.30 -6.05
N THR A 6 -5.75 2.06 -7.30
CA THR A 6 -6.24 0.97 -8.15
C THR A 6 -5.29 -0.23 -8.22
N LEU A 7 -4.14 -0.15 -7.55
CA LEU A 7 -3.19 -1.26 -7.48
C LEU A 7 -3.75 -2.39 -6.63
N ASP A 8 -3.56 -3.62 -7.11
CA ASP A 8 -3.85 -4.82 -6.34
C ASP A 8 -2.84 -4.96 -5.18
N LYS A 9 -3.24 -4.49 -4.00
CA LYS A 9 -2.42 -4.52 -2.79
C LYS A 9 -2.03 -5.93 -2.37
N GLY A 10 -2.85 -6.93 -2.68
CA GLY A 10 -2.56 -8.34 -2.40
C GLY A 10 -1.40 -8.87 -3.23
N ARG A 11 -1.25 -8.37 -4.46
CA ARG A 11 -0.09 -8.68 -5.32
C ARG A 11 1.13 -7.80 -5.04
N LEU A 12 0.92 -6.55 -4.63
CA LEU A 12 1.99 -5.61 -4.28
C LEU A 12 2.78 -6.06 -3.04
N GLN A 13 2.09 -6.50 -1.99
CA GLN A 13 2.73 -6.88 -0.73
C GLN A 13 3.83 -7.96 -0.87
N PRO A 14 3.59 -9.13 -1.51
CA PRO A 14 4.62 -10.15 -1.66
C PRO A 14 5.81 -9.67 -2.49
N LEU A 15 5.59 -8.84 -3.52
CA LEU A 15 6.68 -8.27 -4.34
C LEU A 15 7.59 -7.37 -3.51
N LEU A 16 7.02 -6.45 -2.73
CA LEU A 16 7.78 -5.60 -1.81
C LEU A 16 8.56 -6.45 -0.78
N TRP A 17 7.93 -7.50 -0.24
CA TRP A 17 8.58 -8.36 0.75
C TRP A 17 9.75 -9.16 0.16
N SER A 18 9.63 -9.61 -1.08
CA SER A 18 10.73 -10.28 -1.78
C SER A 18 11.93 -9.36 -1.99
N VAL A 19 11.72 -8.11 -2.42
CA VAL A 19 12.80 -7.11 -2.57
C VAL A 19 13.48 -6.85 -1.22
N VAL A 20 12.70 -6.61 -0.17
CA VAL A 20 13.24 -6.35 1.18
C VAL A 20 14.00 -7.56 1.73
N ALA A 21 13.49 -8.78 1.53
CA ALA A 21 14.15 -10.00 1.98
C ALA A 21 15.50 -10.23 1.28
N ALA A 22 15.54 -10.05 -0.05
CA ALA A 22 16.76 -10.18 -0.83
C ALA A 22 17.82 -9.14 -0.42
N TRP A 23 17.41 -7.88 -0.25
CA TRP A 23 18.29 -6.82 0.25
C TRP A 23 18.84 -7.12 1.65
N ARG A 24 17.99 -7.60 2.58
CA ARG A 24 18.39 -7.91 3.95
C ARG A 24 19.38 -9.07 4.06
N THR A 25 19.29 -10.03 3.15
CA THR A 25 20.10 -11.25 3.18
C THR A 25 21.34 -11.15 2.28
N GLY A 26 21.47 -10.08 1.50
CA GLY A 26 22.51 -9.96 0.47
C GLY A 26 22.35 -11.00 -0.64
N ASP A 27 21.11 -11.43 -0.89
CA ASP A 27 20.78 -12.43 -1.90
C ASP A 27 21.15 -11.91 -3.30
N SER A 28 21.83 -12.75 -4.09
CA SER A 28 22.14 -12.49 -5.49
C SER A 28 20.90 -12.30 -6.37
N ASP A 29 19.72 -12.76 -5.93
CA ASP A 29 18.45 -12.61 -6.65
C ASP A 29 17.80 -11.22 -6.46
N GLN A 30 18.44 -10.28 -5.75
CA GLN A 30 17.89 -8.93 -5.51
C GLN A 30 17.46 -8.20 -6.79
N GLN A 31 18.22 -8.34 -7.89
CA GLN A 31 17.88 -7.72 -9.18
C GLN A 31 16.54 -8.25 -9.71
N ARG A 32 16.38 -9.57 -9.71
CA ARG A 32 15.17 -10.25 -10.20
C ARG A 32 13.92 -9.81 -9.44
N HIS A 33 14.04 -9.64 -8.13
CA HIS A 33 12.92 -9.17 -7.30
C HIS A 33 12.58 -7.71 -7.57
N THR A 34 13.59 -6.87 -7.79
CA THR A 34 13.39 -5.46 -8.16
C THR A 34 12.72 -5.36 -9.53
N ASP A 35 13.18 -6.12 -10.52
CA ASP A 35 12.59 -6.13 -11.87
C ASP A 35 11.11 -6.55 -11.86
N ALA A 36 10.77 -7.58 -11.06
CA ALA A 36 9.38 -8.04 -10.94
C ALA A 36 8.47 -7.00 -10.26
N LEU A 37 9.01 -6.21 -9.32
CA LEU A 37 8.30 -5.10 -8.71
C LEU A 37 8.10 -3.97 -9.72
N ASP A 38 9.15 -3.59 -10.46
CA ASP A 38 9.11 -2.53 -11.46
C ASP A 38 8.12 -2.87 -12.59
N GLU A 39 8.10 -4.12 -13.08
CA GLU A 39 7.11 -4.58 -14.06
C GLU A 39 5.68 -4.46 -13.53
N PHE A 40 5.45 -4.82 -12.27
CA PHE A 40 4.13 -4.72 -11.65
C PHE A 40 3.67 -3.27 -11.51
N LEU A 41 4.57 -2.38 -11.12
CA LEU A 41 4.27 -0.97 -10.90
C LEU A 41 4.11 -0.17 -12.20
N GLY A 42 4.84 -0.56 -13.26
CA GLY A 42 4.88 0.18 -14.52
C GLY A 42 5.45 1.58 -14.31
N ASP A 43 4.68 2.61 -14.66
CA ASP A 43 5.12 4.01 -14.53
C ASP A 43 5.00 4.56 -13.09
N ILE A 44 4.41 3.78 -12.16
CA ILE A 44 4.21 4.24 -10.77
C ILE A 44 5.49 3.96 -9.98
N THR A 45 5.97 4.94 -9.25
CA THR A 45 7.11 4.77 -8.34
C THR A 45 6.69 4.16 -6.99
N VAL A 46 7.62 3.48 -6.32
CA VAL A 46 7.42 3.01 -4.93
C VAL A 46 7.07 4.17 -3.99
N GLU A 47 7.61 5.37 -4.23
CA GLU A 47 7.29 6.57 -3.46
C GLU A 47 5.82 6.97 -3.63
N GLU A 48 5.32 7.05 -4.86
CA GLU A 48 3.91 7.34 -5.13
C GLU A 48 3.00 6.30 -4.47
N VAL A 49 3.38 5.02 -4.53
CA VAL A 49 2.66 3.95 -3.82
C VAL A 49 2.61 4.21 -2.32
N ALA A 50 3.75 4.53 -1.69
CA ALA A 50 3.83 4.78 -0.26
C ALA A 50 3.00 6.00 0.15
N LEU A 51 3.12 7.12 -0.57
CA LEU A 51 2.36 8.34 -0.31
C LEU A 51 0.85 8.11 -0.49
N GLY A 52 0.46 7.36 -1.53
CA GLY A 52 -0.93 6.99 -1.73
C GLY A 52 -1.47 6.15 -0.57
N LEU A 53 -0.77 5.09 -0.16
CA LEU A 53 -1.19 4.25 0.97
C LEU A 53 -1.31 5.03 2.28
N LEU A 54 -0.41 5.99 2.54
CA LEU A 54 -0.49 6.88 3.69
C LEU A 54 -1.76 7.74 3.66
N GLU A 55 -2.08 8.30 2.50
CA GLU A 55 -3.29 9.10 2.34
C GLU A 55 -4.55 8.24 2.50
N GLU A 56 -4.58 7.04 1.94
CA GLU A 56 -5.70 6.13 2.10
C GLU A 56 -5.92 5.72 3.57
N ILE A 57 -4.85 5.45 4.31
CA ILE A 57 -4.93 5.17 5.76
C ILE A 57 -5.54 6.36 6.50
N ARG A 58 -5.16 7.60 6.15
CA ARG A 58 -5.76 8.81 6.76
C ARG A 58 -7.25 8.91 6.45
N GLN A 59 -7.64 8.69 5.20
CA GLN A 59 -9.04 8.73 4.78
C GLN A 59 -9.88 7.66 5.48
N LEU A 60 -9.40 6.41 5.52
CA LEU A 60 -10.07 5.32 6.23
C LEU A 60 -10.19 5.60 7.73
N SER A 61 -9.13 6.12 8.35
CA SER A 61 -9.15 6.49 9.77
C SER A 61 -10.17 7.60 10.06
N ALA A 62 -10.30 8.58 9.17
CA ALA A 62 -11.30 9.64 9.30
C ALA A 62 -12.73 9.09 9.16
N GLN A 63 -12.96 8.20 8.19
CA GLN A 63 -14.26 7.56 7.97
C GLN A 63 -14.69 6.70 9.18
N VAL A 64 -13.77 5.92 9.76
CA VAL A 64 -14.04 5.15 10.97
C VAL A 64 -14.48 6.05 12.12
N ARG A 65 -13.77 7.17 12.36
CA ARG A 65 -14.13 8.12 13.42
C ARG A 65 -15.53 8.72 13.23
N VAL A 66 -15.88 9.10 12.00
CA VAL A 66 -17.21 9.64 11.70
C VAL A 66 -18.28 8.57 11.92
N ALA A 67 -18.03 7.33 11.49
CA ALA A 67 -18.95 6.23 11.72
C ALA A 67 -19.15 5.93 13.22
N GLU A 68 -18.07 5.97 14.01
CA GLU A 68 -18.12 5.81 15.47
C GLU A 68 -18.95 6.92 16.13
N GLN A 69 -18.79 8.17 15.72
CA GLN A 69 -19.58 9.31 16.23
C GLN A 69 -21.07 9.14 15.92
N HIS A 70 -21.43 8.79 14.69
CA HIS A 70 -22.82 8.55 14.32
C HIS A 70 -23.45 7.40 15.13
N LEU A 71 -22.70 6.32 15.38
CA LEU A 71 -23.19 5.22 16.22
C LEU A 71 -23.41 5.66 17.67
N GLN A 72 -22.55 6.52 18.21
CA GLN A 72 -22.72 7.09 19.55
C GLN A 72 -23.95 8.00 19.62
N GLU A 73 -24.19 8.85 18.62
CA GLU A 73 -25.35 9.72 18.55
C GLU A 73 -26.66 8.92 18.53
N VAL A 74 -26.74 7.86 17.71
CA VAL A 74 -27.92 6.97 17.66
C VAL A 74 -28.11 6.19 18.96
N ALA A 75 -27.04 5.82 19.66
CA ALA A 75 -27.14 5.08 20.91
C ALA A 75 -27.59 5.95 22.11
N HIS A 76 -27.43 7.27 22.04
CA HIS A 76 -27.73 8.20 23.14
C HIS A 76 -28.90 9.16 22.84
N GLY A 77 -29.49 9.10 21.64
CA GLY A 77 -30.70 9.83 21.24
C GLY A 77 -31.95 8.97 21.29
#